data_AF-A0A9D6TU17-F1
#
_entry.id   AF-A0A9D6TU17-F1
#
_cell.length_a   1.000
_cell.length_b   1.000
_cell.length_c   1.000
_cell.angle_alpha   90.00
_cell.angle_beta   90.00
_cell.angle_gamma   90.00
#
_symmetry.space_group_name_H-M   'P 1'
#
loop_
_entity.id
_entity.type
_entity.pdbx_description
1 polymer ?
#
loop_
_entity_poly.entity_id
_entity_poly.type
_entity_poly.pdbx_seq_one_letter_code
_entity_poly.pdbx_strand_id
1 'polypeptide(L)'
;MALSLRFVHVLAAITWIGGMLFVALVLVPVTRRLEDAALRARLVHAIGVRFRAVGWIALGLLVVTGLANLWYRPYLLEAPRFHWKLGLVLLALVLSALHDFVLGPRAGAPGADPSIRVRASWVARINVLVVLVIVLLGLALRG
;
A
#
# COMPACT_ATOMS: atom_id res chain seq x y z
N MET A 1 -17.83 -5.03 20.36
CA MET A 1 -16.69 -5.78 19.81
C MET A 1 -16.54 -5.66 18.30
N ALA A 2 -17.58 -5.98 17.50
CA ALA A 2 -17.44 -5.99 16.03
C ALA A 2 -17.24 -4.60 15.38
N LEU A 3 -17.81 -3.53 15.96
CA LEU A 3 -17.69 -2.17 15.42
C LEU A 3 -16.28 -1.60 15.55
N SER A 4 -15.69 -1.68 16.75
CA SER A 4 -14.33 -1.19 17.00
C SER A 4 -13.29 -1.90 16.13
N LEU A 5 -13.44 -3.21 15.93
CA LEU A 5 -12.55 -3.99 15.08
C LEU A 5 -12.65 -3.57 13.59
N ARG A 6 -13.88 -3.37 13.09
CA ARG A 6 -14.11 -2.84 11.74
C ARG A 6 -13.61 -1.41 11.59
N PHE A 7 -13.79 -0.58 12.61
CA PHE A 7 -13.30 0.80 12.64
C PHE A 7 -11.78 0.84 12.51
N VAL A 8 -11.05 0.05 13.31
CA VAL A 8 -9.58 -0.03 13.21
C VAL A 8 -9.13 -0.57 11.85
N HIS A 9 -9.82 -1.59 11.31
CA HIS A 9 -9.52 -2.12 9.98
C HIS A 9 -9.68 -1.06 8.88
N VAL A 10 -10.79 -0.31 8.91
CA VAL A 10 -11.04 0.77 7.93
C VAL A 10 -10.04 1.90 8.13
N LEU A 11 -9.74 2.30 9.37
CA LEU A 11 -8.76 3.34 9.66
C LEU A 11 -7.37 2.96 9.10
N ALA A 12 -6.92 1.72 9.35
CA ALA A 12 -5.68 1.22 8.79
C ALA A 12 -5.70 1.21 7.25
N ALA A 13 -6.82 0.79 6.64
CA ALA A 13 -6.99 0.80 5.18
C ALA A 13 -6.87 2.22 4.61
N ILE A 14 -7.59 3.20 5.15
CA ILE A 14 -7.56 4.57 4.65
C ILE A 14 -6.21 5.25 4.89
N THR A 15 -5.53 4.96 6.00
CA THR A 15 -4.17 5.47 6.25
C THR A 15 -3.19 4.95 5.19
N TRP A 16 -3.25 3.65 4.88
CA TRP A 16 -2.34 3.04 3.93
C TRP A 16 -2.64 3.45 2.48
N ILE A 17 -3.90 3.32 2.04
CA ILE A 17 -4.35 3.68 0.69
C ILE A 17 -4.22 5.19 0.47
N GLY A 18 -4.69 5.99 1.42
CA GLY A 18 -4.62 7.45 1.35
C GLY A 18 -3.20 7.95 1.24
N GLY A 19 -2.25 7.33 1.96
CA GLY A 19 -0.84 7.68 1.83
C GLY A 19 -0.23 7.32 0.48
N MET A 20 -0.58 6.16 -0.11
CA MET A 20 -0.14 5.82 -1.48
C MET A 20 -0.68 6.81 -2.51
N LEU A 21 -1.97 7.15 -2.41
CA LEU A 21 -2.61 8.12 -3.30
C LEU A 21 -2.00 9.52 -3.12
N PHE A 22 -1.75 9.95 -1.88
CA PHE A 22 -1.08 11.21 -1.60
C PHE A 22 0.32 11.25 -2.22
N VAL A 23 1.11 10.19 -2.07
CA VAL A 23 2.44 10.12 -2.68
C VAL A 23 2.36 10.23 -4.21
N ALA A 24 1.46 9.46 -4.83
CA ALA A 24 1.35 9.38 -6.28
C ALA A 24 0.76 10.65 -6.91
N LEU A 25 -0.27 11.25 -6.29
CA LEU A 25 -1.07 12.34 -6.86
C LEU A 25 -0.62 13.72 -6.42
N VAL A 26 0.06 13.84 -5.27
CA VAL A 26 0.45 15.13 -4.68
C VAL A 26 1.96 15.23 -4.53
N LEU A 27 2.58 14.36 -3.74
CA LEU A 27 3.99 14.49 -3.38
C LEU A 27 4.92 14.41 -4.60
N VAL A 28 4.77 13.36 -5.42
CA VAL A 28 5.62 13.16 -6.60
C VAL A 28 5.42 14.28 -7.62
N PRO A 29 4.20 14.67 -8.00
CA PRO A 29 3.99 15.80 -8.92
C PRO A 29 4.58 17.12 -8.42
N VAL A 30 4.42 17.45 -7.13
CA VAL A 30 4.96 18.68 -6.55
C VAL A 30 6.49 18.66 -6.55
N THR A 31 7.09 17.58 -6.06
CA THR A 31 8.56 17.48 -5.96
C THR A 31 9.25 17.42 -7.31
N ARG A 32 8.57 16.93 -8.38
CA ARG A 32 9.09 16.96 -9.75
C ARG A 32 9.30 18.37 -10.32
N ARG A 33 8.61 19.38 -9.76
CA ARG A 33 8.75 20.79 -10.18
C ARG A 33 9.96 21.49 -9.54
N LEU A 34 10.63 20.85 -8.58
CA LEU A 34 11.83 21.39 -7.96
C LEU A 34 13.01 21.29 -8.93
N GLU A 35 13.69 22.42 -9.13
CA GLU A 35 14.91 22.52 -9.96
C GLU A 35 16.09 21.79 -9.30
N ASP A 36 16.22 21.88 -7.97
CA ASP A 36 17.23 21.16 -7.21
C ASP A 36 16.89 19.66 -7.13
N ALA A 37 17.58 18.88 -7.96
CA ALA A 37 17.45 17.43 -8.01
C ALA A 37 17.89 16.73 -6.71
N ALA A 38 18.86 17.29 -5.98
CA ALA A 38 19.31 16.73 -4.71
C ALA A 38 18.28 16.97 -3.61
N LEU A 39 17.71 18.18 -3.52
CA LEU A 39 16.59 18.47 -2.62
C LEU A 39 15.37 17.59 -2.92
N ARG A 40 15.00 17.45 -4.20
CA ARG A 40 13.92 16.55 -4.63
C ARG A 40 14.14 15.13 -4.14
N ALA A 41 15.34 14.57 -4.35
CA ALA A 41 15.67 13.22 -3.92
C ALA A 41 15.60 13.06 -2.39
N ARG A 42 16.16 14.03 -1.64
CA ARG A 42 16.13 14.02 -0.17
C ARG A 42 14.70 14.07 0.38
N LEU A 43 13.83 14.93 -0.16
CA LEU A 43 12.44 15.06 0.29
C LEU A 43 11.63 13.79 0.03
N VAL A 44 11.70 13.26 -1.19
CA VAL A 44 11.00 12.02 -1.55
C VAL A 44 11.50 10.85 -0.70
N HIS A 45 12.81 10.76 -0.47
CA HIS A 45 13.39 9.72 0.38
C HIS A 45 12.94 9.83 1.83
N ALA A 46 13.08 11.00 2.45
CA ALA A 46 12.73 11.22 3.86
C ALA A 46 11.25 10.92 4.13
N ILE A 47 10.36 11.44 3.27
CA ILE A 47 8.92 11.19 3.38
C ILE A 47 8.61 9.71 3.11
N GLY A 48 9.25 9.09 2.11
CA GLY A 48 9.11 7.68 1.81
C GLY A 48 9.52 6.76 2.98
N VAL A 49 10.65 7.03 3.63
CA VAL A 49 11.11 6.28 4.82
C VAL A 49 10.13 6.43 5.97
N ARG A 50 9.64 7.65 6.23
CA ARG A 50 8.66 7.90 7.29
C ARG A 50 7.33 7.21 7.00
N PHE A 51 6.85 7.29 5.75
CA PHE A 51 5.61 6.67 5.33
C PHE A 51 5.72 5.14 5.33
N ARG A 52 6.87 4.56 4.98
CA ARG A 52 7.11 3.12 5.10
C ARG A 52 6.82 2.62 6.52
N ALA A 53 7.33 3.29 7.55
CA ALA A 53 7.02 2.91 8.94
C ALA A 53 5.52 2.96 9.24
N VAL A 54 4.81 4.02 8.83
CA VAL A 54 3.34 4.13 9.02
C VAL A 54 2.61 3.04 8.23
N GLY A 55 3.00 2.82 6.98
CA GLY A 55 2.39 1.87 6.07
C GLY A 55 2.51 0.43 6.57
N TRP A 56 3.67 0.04 7.11
CA TRP A 56 3.86 -1.29 7.69
C TRP A 56 3.11 -1.50 9.01
N ILE A 57 2.97 -0.45 9.84
CA ILE A 57 2.07 -0.50 11.00
C ILE A 57 0.62 -0.69 10.54
N ALA A 58 0.17 0.08 9.55
CA ALA A 58 -1.18 -0.03 8.99
C ALA A 58 -1.42 -1.41 8.36
N LEU A 59 -0.46 -1.96 7.62
CA LEU A 59 -0.52 -3.31 7.06
C LEU A 59 -0.60 -4.38 8.15
N GLY A 60 0.19 -4.27 9.22
CA GLY A 60 0.10 -5.17 10.37
C GLY A 60 -1.30 -5.13 11.00
N LEU A 61 -1.86 -3.94 11.21
CA LEU A 61 -3.22 -3.77 11.70
C LEU A 61 -4.26 -4.38 10.74
N LEU A 62 -4.11 -4.20 9.42
CA LEU A 62 -4.99 -4.78 8.41
C LEU A 62 -5.00 -6.31 8.44
N VAL A 63 -3.83 -6.94 8.57
CA VAL A 63 -3.71 -8.40 8.67
C VAL A 63 -4.37 -8.89 9.95
N VAL A 64 -4.01 -8.33 11.11
CA VAL A 64 -4.55 -8.74 12.41
C VAL A 64 -6.08 -8.58 12.45
N THR A 65 -6.58 -7.40 12.06
CA THR A 65 -8.01 -7.13 12.06
C THR A 65 -8.76 -7.87 10.94
N GLY A 66 -8.11 -8.17 9.81
CA GLY A 66 -8.66 -8.98 8.74
C GLY A 66 -8.87 -10.43 9.18
N LEU A 67 -7.87 -11.04 9.80
CA LEU A 67 -7.95 -12.38 10.39
C LEU A 67 -9.00 -12.46 11.49
N ALA A 68 -9.04 -11.46 12.39
CA ALA A 68 -10.07 -11.44 13.42
C ALA A 68 -11.49 -11.27 12.82
N ASN A 69 -11.68 -10.48 11.76
CA ASN A 69 -12.96 -10.41 11.06
C ASN A 69 -13.37 -11.73 10.41
N LEU A 70 -12.41 -12.49 9.87
CA LEU A 70 -12.61 -13.81 9.30
C LEU A 70 -12.98 -14.83 10.38
N TRP A 71 -12.33 -14.78 11.54
CA TRP A 71 -12.64 -15.63 12.70
C TRP A 71 -14.11 -15.50 13.13
N TYR A 72 -14.65 -14.27 13.14
CA TYR A 72 -16.06 -14.03 13.45
C TYR A 72 -17.02 -14.33 12.28
N ARG A 73 -16.51 -14.58 11.06
CA ARG A 73 -17.31 -14.81 9.84
C ARG A 73 -16.67 -15.90 8.97
N PRO A 74 -16.58 -17.15 9.48
CA PRO A 74 -15.90 -18.23 8.78
C PRO A 74 -16.56 -18.58 7.44
N TYR A 75 -17.88 -18.33 7.29
CA TYR A 75 -18.64 -18.53 6.05
C TYR A 75 -18.06 -17.73 4.86
N LEU A 76 -17.26 -16.69 5.09
CA LEU A 76 -16.55 -15.99 4.00
C LEU A 76 -15.56 -16.91 3.26
N LEU A 77 -15.06 -17.98 3.90
CA LEU A 77 -14.20 -18.97 3.27
C LEU A 77 -14.90 -19.77 2.16
N GLU A 78 -16.23 -19.80 2.15
CA GLU A 78 -17.01 -20.49 1.12
C GLU A 78 -17.27 -19.60 -0.10
N ALA A 79 -17.03 -18.29 0.01
CA ALA A 79 -17.31 -17.33 -1.05
C ALA A 79 -16.13 -17.21 -2.04
N PRO A 80 -16.29 -17.55 -3.33
CA PRO A 80 -15.21 -17.44 -4.32
C PRO A 80 -14.58 -16.04 -4.41
N ARG A 81 -15.40 -15.00 -4.25
CA ARG A 81 -14.97 -13.59 -4.23
C ARG A 81 -14.02 -13.29 -3.08
N PHE A 82 -14.15 -13.98 -1.94
CA PHE A 82 -13.26 -13.83 -0.81
C PHE A 82 -11.86 -14.36 -1.12
N HIS A 83 -11.74 -15.50 -1.82
CA HIS A 83 -10.44 -16.04 -2.23
C HIS A 83 -9.73 -15.09 -3.20
N TRP A 84 -10.44 -14.50 -4.16
CA TRP A 84 -9.88 -13.46 -5.04
C TRP A 84 -9.36 -12.26 -4.24
N LYS A 85 -10.16 -11.78 -3.28
CA LYS A 85 -9.74 -10.70 -2.39
C LYS A 85 -8.49 -11.07 -1.60
N LEU A 86 -8.43 -12.28 -1.03
CA LEU A 86 -7.29 -12.75 -0.25
C LEU A 86 -6.02 -12.88 -1.12
N GLY A 87 -6.14 -13.44 -2.33
CA GLY A 87 -5.03 -13.52 -3.28
C GLY A 87 -4.48 -12.13 -3.65
N LEU A 88 -5.37 -11.15 -3.86
CA LEU A 88 -4.96 -9.76 -4.11
C LEU A 88 -4.32 -9.10 -2.89
N VAL A 89 -4.78 -9.39 -1.66
CA VAL A 89 -4.12 -8.91 -0.42
C VAL A 89 -2.70 -9.45 -0.32
N LEU A 90 -2.49 -10.74 -0.59
CA LEU A 90 -1.15 -11.34 -0.60
C LEU A 90 -0.26 -10.72 -1.69
N LEU A 91 -0.80 -10.53 -2.90
CA LEU A 91 -0.10 -9.83 -3.98
C LEU A 91 0.29 -8.41 -3.56
N ALA A 92 -0.62 -7.65 -2.94
CA ALA A 92 -0.37 -6.30 -2.49
C ALA A 92 0.73 -6.25 -1.42
N LEU A 93 0.76 -7.19 -0.48
CA LEU A 93 1.83 -7.31 0.51
C LEU A 93 3.19 -7.57 -0.15
N VAL A 94 3.25 -8.49 -1.12
CA VAL A 94 4.48 -8.78 -1.88
C VAL A 94 4.96 -7.56 -2.66
N LEU A 95 4.07 -6.89 -3.40
CA LEU A 95 4.42 -5.69 -4.16
C LEU A 95 4.89 -4.56 -3.25
N SER A 96 4.27 -4.41 -2.07
CA SER A 96 4.66 -3.42 -1.07
C SER A 96 6.04 -3.72 -0.50
N ALA A 97 6.32 -4.97 -0.12
CA ALA A 97 7.65 -5.37 0.35
C ALA A 97 8.72 -5.17 -0.72
N LEU A 98 8.43 -5.58 -1.95
CA LEU A 98 9.32 -5.40 -3.09
C LEU A 98 9.61 -3.92 -3.34
N HIS A 99 8.58 -3.07 -3.31
CA HIS A 99 8.74 -1.63 -3.46
C HIS A 99 9.56 -1.02 -2.31
N ASP A 100 9.19 -1.30 -1.07
CA ASP A 100 9.68 -0.57 0.10
C ASP A 100 11.08 -0.97 0.55
N PHE A 101 11.44 -2.24 0.35
CA PHE A 101 12.69 -2.82 0.84
C PHE A 101 13.68 -3.18 -0.27
N VAL A 102 13.24 -3.26 -1.53
CA VAL A 102 14.12 -3.64 -2.65
C VAL A 102 14.22 -2.51 -3.67
N LEU A 103 13.13 -2.17 -4.35
CA LEU A 103 13.14 -1.25 -5.48
C LEU A 103 13.33 0.21 -5.04
N GLY A 104 12.67 0.64 -3.96
CA GLY A 104 12.75 1.99 -3.41
C GLY A 104 14.18 2.34 -2.96
N PRO A 105 14.82 1.52 -2.09
CA PRO A 105 16.20 1.74 -1.70
C PRO A 105 17.17 1.75 -2.89
N ARG A 106 17.02 0.80 -3.83
CA ARG A 106 17.87 0.73 -5.04
C ARG A 106 17.65 1.93 -5.96
N ALA A 107 16.41 2.38 -6.16
CA ALA A 107 16.08 3.57 -6.94
C ALA A 107 16.61 4.85 -6.29
N GLY A 108 16.72 4.89 -4.97
CA GLY A 108 17.23 6.03 -4.21
C GLY A 108 18.77 6.12 -4.17
N ALA A 109 19.49 5.06 -4.55
CA ALA A 109 20.94 5.02 -4.46
C ALA A 109 21.63 6.01 -5.42
N PRO A 110 22.79 6.59 -5.03
CA PRO A 110 23.63 7.37 -5.93
C PRO A 110 24.00 6.56 -7.17
N GLY A 111 23.88 7.17 -8.36
CA GLY A 111 24.19 6.50 -9.63
C GLY A 111 23.24 5.36 -10.04
N ALA A 112 22.10 5.18 -9.37
CA ALA A 112 21.14 4.13 -9.70
C ALA A 112 20.65 4.24 -11.15
N ASP A 113 20.64 3.10 -11.85
CA ASP A 113 20.11 2.97 -13.22
C ASP A 113 18.67 3.55 -13.30
N PRO A 114 18.40 4.46 -14.25
CA PRO A 114 17.06 4.97 -14.52
C PRO A 114 15.97 3.90 -14.64
N SER A 115 16.32 2.70 -15.16
CA SER A 115 15.40 1.57 -15.31
C SER A 115 14.81 1.11 -13.97
N ILE A 116 15.57 1.19 -12.87
CA ILE A 116 15.13 0.81 -11.53
C ILE A 116 14.10 1.80 -10.99
N ARG A 117 14.27 3.10 -11.27
CA ARG A 117 13.30 4.14 -10.90
C ARG A 117 11.97 3.93 -11.61
N VAL A 118 12.02 3.56 -12.89
CA VAL A 118 10.83 3.23 -13.70
C VAL A 118 10.13 1.98 -13.14
N ARG A 119 10.89 0.91 -12.84
CA ARG A 119 10.34 -0.31 -12.22
C ARG A 119 9.71 -0.03 -10.86
N ALA A 120 10.36 0.74 -10.00
CA ALA A 120 9.82 1.14 -8.70
C ALA A 120 8.48 1.89 -8.86
N SER A 121 8.42 2.85 -9.79
CA SER A 121 7.19 3.59 -10.09
C SER A 121 6.08 2.68 -10.60
N TRP A 122 6.36 1.71 -11.48
CA TRP A 122 5.34 0.81 -11.99
C TRP A 122 4.83 -0.15 -10.92
N VAL A 123 5.71 -0.73 -10.11
CA VAL A 123 5.30 -1.58 -8.99
C VAL A 123 4.39 -0.82 -8.01
N ALA A 124 4.72 0.44 -7.70
CA ALA A 124 3.85 1.28 -6.86
C ALA A 124 2.47 1.50 -7.49
N ARG A 125 2.40 1.81 -8.79
CA ARG A 125 1.13 2.05 -9.51
C ARG A 125 0.27 0.79 -9.59
N ILE A 126 0.88 -0.35 -9.92
CA ILE A 126 0.20 -1.64 -9.96
C ILE A 126 -0.35 -1.97 -8.58
N ASN A 127 0.44 -1.75 -7.53
CA ASN A 127 -0.01 -1.99 -6.16
C ASN A 127 -1.22 -1.12 -5.78
N VAL A 128 -1.23 0.16 -6.17
CA VAL A 128 -2.41 1.03 -5.97
C VAL A 128 -3.64 0.44 -6.65
N LEU A 129 -3.54 0.02 -7.92
CA LEU A 129 -4.66 -0.58 -8.64
C LEU A 129 -5.14 -1.87 -7.97
N VAL A 130 -4.23 -2.76 -7.58
CA VAL A 130 -4.55 -3.98 -6.83
C VAL A 130 -5.33 -3.66 -5.57
N VAL A 131 -4.88 -2.68 -4.79
CA VAL A 131 -5.54 -2.31 -3.53
C VAL A 131 -6.91 -1.67 -3.75
N LEU A 132 -7.10 -0.89 -4.82
CA LEU A 132 -8.43 -0.39 -5.19
C LEU A 132 -9.39 -1.54 -5.53
N VAL A 133 -8.92 -2.57 -6.24
CA VAL A 133 -9.72 -3.78 -6.50
C VAL A 133 -10.03 -4.55 -5.20
N ILE A 134 -9.10 -4.64 -4.25
CA ILE A 134 -9.35 -5.23 -2.93
C ILE A 134 -10.49 -4.50 -2.20
N VAL A 135 -10.51 -3.16 -2.26
CA VAL A 135 -11.59 -2.35 -1.67
C VAL A 135 -12.91 -2.65 -2.35
N LEU A 136 -12.97 -2.67 -3.69
CA LEU A 136 -14.18 -3.00 -4.44
C LEU A 136 -14.74 -4.39 -4.08
N LEU A 137 -13.88 -5.41 -4.06
CA LEU A 137 -14.27 -6.76 -3.63
C LEU A 137 -14.71 -6.78 -2.15
N GLY A 138 -14.06 -6.00 -1.30
CA GLY A 138 -14.43 -5.86 0.11
C GLY A 138 -15.81 -5.23 0.32
N LEU A 139 -16.21 -4.28 -0.54
CA LEU A 139 -17.55 -3.68 -0.52
C LEU A 139 -18.60 -4.66 -1.06
N ALA A 140 -18.27 -5.40 -2.13
CA ALA A 140 -19.16 -6.39 -2.74
C ALA A 140 -19.43 -7.62 -1.85
N LEU A 141 -18.65 -7.83 -0.79
CA LEU A 141 -18.85 -8.88 0.23
C LEU A 141 -19.73 -8.42 1.41
N ARG A 142 -20.14 -7.13 1.44
CA ARG A 142 -20.97 -6.58 2.52
C ARG A 142 -22.48 -6.61 2.24
N GLY A 143 -22.87 -6.94 1.01
CA GLY A 143 -24.25 -7.27 0.62
C GLY A 143 -24.42 -8.77 0.50
#